data_AF-A0A2M6Y3X2-F1
#
_entry.id   AF-A0A2M6Y3X2-F1
#
_cell.length_a   1.000
_cell.length_b   1.000
_cell.length_c   1.000
_cell.angle_alpha   90.00
_cell.angle_beta   90.00
_cell.angle_gamma   90.00
#
_symmetry.space_group_name_H-M   'P 1'
#
loop_
_entity.id
_entity.type
_entity.pdbx_description
1 polymer ?
#
loop_
_entity_poly.entity_id
_entity_poly.type
_entity_poly.pdbx_seq_one_letter_code
_entity_poly.pdbx_strand_id
1 'polypeptide(L)'
;MLDVWAVEAMKSEPGALRYAMKNARIYGEEPSYKDLYDFVELAGASTSNRRLKELGAEVLRYIKSDLVILNWAQDKVSHGLAIYVPRTYAPLYNKLAWSRDGAWDDFAKFISAGYKQ
;
A
#
# COMPACT_ATOMS: atom_id res chain seq x y z
N MET A 1 -5.90 -1.92 -11.53
CA MET A 1 -6.69 -1.51 -10.35
C MET A 1 -5.80 -0.89 -9.28
N LEU A 2 -4.76 -1.60 -8.82
CA LEU A 2 -3.80 -1.05 -7.87
C LEU A 2 -3.06 0.18 -8.43
N ASP A 3 -2.76 0.23 -9.73
CA ASP A 3 -2.12 1.40 -10.35
C ASP A 3 -3.01 2.63 -10.31
N VAL A 4 -4.30 2.45 -10.59
CA VAL A 4 -5.29 3.53 -10.53
C VAL A 4 -5.44 4.02 -9.09
N TRP A 5 -5.44 3.10 -8.12
CA TRP A 5 -5.40 3.45 -6.71
C TRP A 5 -4.14 4.24 -6.33
N ALA A 6 -2.96 3.80 -6.78
CA ALA A 6 -1.68 4.46 -6.50
C ALA A 6 -1.62 5.88 -7.08
N VAL A 7 -2.08 6.06 -8.32
CA VAL A 7 -2.18 7.38 -8.96
C VAL A 7 -3.15 8.30 -8.23
N GLU A 8 -4.29 7.79 -7.77
CA GLU A 8 -5.25 8.58 -6.99
C GLU A 8 -4.72 8.91 -5.59
N ALA A 9 -4.00 7.97 -4.96
CA ALA A 9 -3.39 8.16 -3.65
C ALA A 9 -2.40 9.33 -3.65
N MET A 10 -1.59 9.48 -4.71
CA MET A 10 -0.65 10.60 -4.85
C MET A 10 -1.34 11.98 -4.93
N LYS A 11 -2.64 12.03 -5.21
CA LYS A 11 -3.45 13.27 -5.24
C LYS A 11 -4.23 13.51 -3.95
N SER A 12 -4.21 12.56 -3.01
CA SER A 12 -5.00 12.58 -1.78
C SER A 12 -4.29 13.30 -0.62
N GLU A 13 -4.96 13.40 0.52
CA GLU A 13 -4.38 14.08 1.69
C GLU A 13 -3.16 13.29 2.22
N PRO A 14 -1.97 13.91 2.33
CA PRO A 14 -0.77 13.22 2.82
C PRO A 14 -0.91 12.63 4.24
N GLY A 15 -1.80 13.21 5.07
CA GLY A 15 -2.06 12.74 6.42
C GLY A 15 -2.62 11.31 6.46
N ALA A 16 -3.52 10.96 5.55
CA ALA A 16 -4.11 9.63 5.49
C ALA A 16 -3.07 8.55 5.14
N LEU A 17 -2.22 8.84 4.14
CA LEU A 17 -1.15 7.94 3.74
C LEU A 17 -0.07 7.79 4.81
N ARG A 18 0.29 8.88 5.51
CA ARG A 18 1.22 8.81 6.65
C ARG A 18 0.66 7.98 7.79
N TYR A 19 -0.62 8.13 8.09
CA TYR A 19 -1.29 7.31 9.10
C TYR A 19 -1.25 5.83 8.72
N ALA A 20 -1.62 5.49 7.48
CA ALA A 20 -1.57 4.12 6.99
C ALA A 20 -0.15 3.55 7.03
N MET A 21 0.86 4.28 6.54
CA MET A 21 2.26 3.84 6.55
C MET A 21 2.79 3.58 7.98
N LYS A 22 2.36 4.38 8.96
CA LYS A 22 2.78 4.21 10.37
C LYS A 22 2.12 3.00 11.03
N ASN A 23 0.84 2.76 10.76
CA ASN A 23 0.03 1.82 11.53
C ASN A 23 -0.21 0.49 10.82
N ALA A 24 0.00 0.41 9.51
CA ALA A 24 -0.15 -0.84 8.77
C ALA A 24 0.81 -1.90 9.29
N ARG A 25 0.27 -3.12 9.42
CA ARG A 25 0.97 -4.34 9.78
C ARG A 25 2.21 -4.51 8.92
N ILE A 26 3.32 -4.86 9.55
CA ILE A 26 4.58 -5.18 8.88
C ILE A 26 4.73 -6.69 8.73
N TYR A 27 5.44 -7.13 7.71
CA TYR A 27 5.92 -8.50 7.60
C TYR A 27 7.41 -8.58 7.92
N GLY A 28 7.76 -9.53 8.80
CA GLY A 28 9.13 -9.67 9.29
C GLY A 28 9.55 -8.50 10.17
N GLU A 29 10.82 -8.10 10.04
CA GLU A 29 11.44 -7.06 10.87
C GLU A 29 11.57 -5.71 10.15
N GLU A 30 11.44 -5.69 8.82
CA GLU A 30 11.66 -4.48 8.01
C GLU A 30 10.37 -3.66 7.89
N PRO A 31 10.31 -2.43 8.48
CA PRO A 31 9.08 -1.64 8.52
C PRO A 31 8.57 -1.19 7.15
N SER A 32 9.41 -1.23 6.11
CA SER A 32 9.05 -0.85 4.75
C SER A 32 8.19 -1.89 4.03
N TYR A 33 8.05 -3.11 4.55
CA TYR A 33 7.18 -4.13 3.96
C TYR A 33 5.91 -4.25 4.78
N LYS A 34 4.82 -3.75 4.21
CA LYS A 34 3.50 -3.70 4.83
C LYS A 34 2.60 -4.79 4.29
N ASP A 35 1.60 -5.19 5.07
CA ASP A 35 0.45 -5.87 4.53
C ASP A 35 -0.30 -4.92 3.58
N LEU A 36 -0.48 -5.32 2.32
CA LEU A 36 -1.11 -4.48 1.30
C LEU A 36 -2.56 -4.16 1.64
N TYR A 37 -3.31 -5.15 2.12
CA TYR A 37 -4.72 -4.98 2.43
C TYR A 37 -4.85 -3.98 3.59
N ASP A 38 -4.15 -4.20 4.68
CA ASP A 38 -4.20 -3.36 5.88
C ASP A 38 -3.77 -1.93 5.56
N PHE A 39 -2.72 -1.75 4.75
CA PHE A 39 -2.30 -0.44 4.30
C PHE A 39 -3.39 0.30 3.50
N VAL A 40 -4.00 -0.37 2.52
CA VAL A 40 -5.05 0.23 1.68
C VAL A 40 -6.32 0.53 2.49
N GLU A 41 -6.68 -0.37 3.42
CA GLU A 41 -7.83 -0.19 4.32
C GLU A 41 -7.64 1.03 5.22
N LEU A 42 -6.49 1.16 5.88
CA LEU A 42 -6.18 2.31 6.74
C LEU A 42 -6.13 3.63 5.95
N ALA A 43 -5.57 3.61 4.73
CA ALA A 43 -5.55 4.79 3.87
C ALA A 43 -6.98 5.23 3.48
N GLY A 44 -7.84 4.27 3.12
CA GLY A 44 -9.24 4.52 2.79
C GLY A 44 -10.05 5.00 4.01
N ALA A 45 -9.83 4.44 5.19
CA ALA A 45 -10.51 4.85 6.41
C ALA A 45 -10.13 6.27 6.85
N SER A 46 -8.89 6.69 6.57
CA SER A 46 -8.32 7.95 7.06
C SER A 46 -8.48 9.14 6.12
N THR A 47 -8.86 8.91 4.87
CA THR A 47 -8.98 9.98 3.85
C THR A 47 -10.38 10.57 3.78
N SER A 48 -10.51 11.80 3.29
CA SER A 48 -11.80 12.36 2.83
C SER A 48 -12.05 12.15 1.34
N ASN A 49 -11.03 11.75 0.56
CA ASN A 49 -11.15 11.51 -0.88
C ASN A 49 -12.05 10.28 -1.16
N ARG A 50 -13.26 10.54 -1.66
CA ARG A 50 -14.25 9.51 -2.01
C ARG A 50 -13.74 8.53 -3.07
N ARG A 51 -13.02 9.02 -4.10
CA ARG A 51 -12.52 8.18 -5.18
C ARG A 51 -11.46 7.20 -4.68
N LEU A 52 -10.57 7.66 -3.79
CA LEU A 52 -9.56 6.80 -3.17
C LEU A 52 -10.21 5.69 -2.32
N LYS A 53 -11.31 5.98 -1.61
CA LYS A 53 -12.08 4.98 -0.85
C LYS A 53 -12.69 3.91 -1.75
N GLU A 54 -13.31 4.32 -2.86
CA GLU A 54 -13.94 3.40 -3.81
C GLU A 54 -12.91 2.47 -4.45
N LEU A 55 -11.81 3.03 -4.94
CA LEU A 55 -10.70 2.25 -5.50
C LEU A 55 -10.06 1.35 -4.45
N GLY A 56 -9.94 1.82 -3.21
CA GLY A 56 -9.43 1.02 -2.09
C GLY A 56 -10.32 -0.19 -1.86
N ALA A 57 -11.63 0.01 -1.77
CA ALA A 57 -12.58 -1.08 -1.60
C ALA A 57 -12.53 -2.11 -2.75
N GLU A 58 -12.29 -1.69 -3.99
CA GLU A 58 -12.05 -2.60 -5.11
C GLU A 58 -10.78 -3.45 -4.91
N VAL A 59 -9.66 -2.82 -4.51
CA VAL A 59 -8.40 -3.52 -4.18
C VAL A 59 -8.60 -4.55 -3.07
N LEU A 60 -9.24 -4.15 -1.97
CA LEU A 60 -9.50 -5.04 -0.83
C LEU A 60 -10.36 -6.25 -1.22
N ARG A 61 -11.39 -6.05 -2.06
CA ARG A 61 -12.22 -7.16 -2.55
C ARG A 61 -11.39 -8.15 -3.35
N TYR A 62 -10.67 -7.70 -4.37
CA TYR A 62 -9.84 -8.57 -5.22
C TYR A 62 -8.82 -9.39 -4.42
N ILE A 63 -8.16 -8.77 -3.43
CA ILE A 63 -7.20 -9.48 -2.58
C ILE A 63 -7.89 -10.66 -1.87
N LYS A 64 -9.09 -10.44 -1.34
CA LYS A 64 -9.84 -11.45 -0.58
C LYS A 64 -10.57 -12.49 -1.44
N SER A 65 -11.07 -12.12 -2.62
CA SER A 65 -11.88 -13.02 -3.45
C SER A 65 -11.07 -13.77 -4.49
N ASP A 66 -10.10 -13.13 -5.11
CA ASP A 66 -9.53 -13.59 -6.37
C ASP A 66 -8.02 -13.88 -6.29
N LEU A 67 -7.29 -13.11 -5.46
CA LEU A 67 -5.83 -13.22 -5.40
C LEU A 67 -5.34 -14.21 -4.34
N VAL A 68 -5.82 -14.09 -3.10
CA VAL A 68 -5.31 -14.88 -1.98
C VAL A 68 -6.22 -16.07 -1.74
N ILE A 69 -5.83 -17.23 -2.28
CA ILE A 69 -6.57 -18.49 -2.17
C ILE A 69 -6.38 -19.14 -0.79
N LEU A 70 -5.19 -18.95 -0.19
CA LEU A 70 -4.84 -19.53 1.10
C LEU A 70 -3.86 -18.62 1.85
N ASN A 71 -4.19 -18.28 3.10
CA ASN A 71 -3.30 -17.55 4.01
C ASN A 71 -3.04 -18.42 5.24
N TRP A 72 -1.77 -18.73 5.52
CA TRP A 72 -1.32 -19.53 6.67
C TRP A 72 -0.86 -18.67 7.85
N ALA A 73 -1.12 -17.37 7.82
CA ALA A 73 -0.82 -16.51 8.94
C ALA A 73 -1.57 -16.98 10.20
N GLN A 74 -0.82 -17.10 11.30
CA GLN A 74 -1.38 -17.44 12.61
C GLN A 74 -2.01 -16.21 13.30
N ASP A 75 -1.69 -15.01 12.82
CA ASP A 75 -2.35 -13.78 13.25
C ASP A 75 -3.55 -13.46 12.34
N LYS A 76 -4.60 -12.87 12.93
CA LYS A 76 -5.85 -12.54 12.21
C LYS A 76 -5.77 -11.26 11.37
N VAL A 77 -4.65 -10.55 11.42
CA VAL A 77 -4.49 -9.21 10.82
C VAL A 77 -3.78 -9.28 9.46
N SER A 78 -3.04 -10.36 9.21
CA SER A 78 -2.41 -10.65 7.92
C SER A 78 -3.42 -11.02 6.84
N HIS A 79 -3.20 -10.50 5.63
CA HIS A 79 -3.97 -10.80 4.42
C HIS A 79 -3.12 -11.46 3.33
N GLY A 80 -1.89 -11.87 3.64
CA GLY A 80 -1.09 -12.77 2.80
C GLY A 80 -0.31 -12.12 1.65
N LEU A 81 -0.33 -10.78 1.53
CA LEU A 81 0.44 -10.08 0.51
C LEU A 81 1.21 -8.88 1.07
N ALA A 82 2.54 -8.97 0.98
CA ALA A 82 3.43 -7.88 1.33
C ALA A 82 3.52 -6.85 0.20
N ILE A 83 3.67 -5.58 0.56
CA ILE A 83 3.95 -4.50 -0.38
C ILE A 83 4.99 -3.53 0.18
N TYR A 84 5.78 -2.95 -0.72
CA TYR A 84 6.82 -1.99 -0.38
C TYR A 84 6.23 -0.58 -0.17
N VAL A 85 6.31 -0.07 1.06
CA VAL A 85 5.90 1.27 1.49
C VAL A 85 7.05 1.92 2.27
N PRO A 86 8.04 2.51 1.58
CA PRO A 86 9.27 2.95 2.22
C PRO A 86 9.17 4.31 2.92
N ARG A 87 9.88 4.42 4.05
CA ARG A 87 10.29 5.73 4.61
C ARG A 87 11.41 6.37 3.78
N THR A 88 12.34 5.54 3.31
CA THR A 88 13.43 5.94 2.41
C THR A 88 13.42 5.01 1.21
N TYR A 89 13.23 5.56 0.02
CA TYR A 89 13.17 4.78 -1.21
C TYR A 89 14.52 4.14 -1.56
N ALA A 90 14.50 2.83 -1.87
CA ALA A 90 15.68 2.09 -2.29
C ALA A 90 15.80 2.09 -3.84
N PRO A 91 16.85 2.67 -4.43
CA PRO A 91 16.98 2.77 -5.89
C PRO A 91 16.97 1.42 -6.64
N LEU A 92 17.38 0.34 -5.97
CA LEU A 92 17.37 -1.01 -6.53
C LEU A 92 15.94 -1.52 -6.80
N TYR A 93 14.91 -0.95 -6.17
CA TYR A 93 13.52 -1.31 -6.41
C TYR A 93 13.13 -1.12 -7.88
N ASN A 94 13.64 -0.09 -8.56
CA ASN A 94 13.43 0.18 -10.00
C ASN A 94 13.92 -0.94 -10.95
N LYS A 95 14.69 -1.90 -10.42
CA LYS A 95 15.19 -3.04 -11.21
C LYS A 95 14.20 -4.20 -11.25
N LEU A 96 13.17 -4.20 -10.41
CA LEU A 96 12.17 -5.26 -10.34
C LEU A 96 11.17 -5.13 -11.50
N ALA A 97 10.71 -6.25 -12.05
CA ALA A 97 9.66 -6.25 -13.07
C ALA A 97 8.38 -5.54 -12.56
N TRP A 98 7.99 -5.84 -11.31
CA TRP A 98 6.88 -5.17 -10.62
C TRP A 98 6.96 -3.64 -10.65
N SER A 99 8.16 -3.08 -10.47
CA SER A 99 8.35 -1.62 -10.45
C SER A 99 8.22 -0.96 -11.81
N ARG A 100 8.18 -1.73 -12.91
CA ARG A 100 8.13 -1.23 -14.28
C ARG A 100 6.76 -1.40 -14.94
N ASP A 101 5.95 -2.32 -14.42
CA ASP A 101 4.66 -2.71 -15.01
C ASP A 101 3.47 -1.97 -14.37
N GLY A 102 3.70 -0.92 -13.59
CA GLY A 102 2.64 -0.21 -12.88
C GLY A 102 3.04 1.15 -12.34
N ALA A 103 2.18 1.74 -11.51
CA ALA A 103 2.39 3.07 -10.90
C ALA A 103 2.89 3.01 -9.45
N TRP A 104 3.18 1.81 -8.94
CA TRP A 104 3.52 1.63 -7.53
C TRP A 104 4.89 2.20 -7.16
N ASP A 105 5.85 2.16 -8.07
CA ASP A 105 7.19 2.70 -7.84
C ASP A 105 7.16 4.23 -7.72
N ASP A 106 6.37 4.91 -8.55
CA ASP A 106 6.11 6.34 -8.46
C ASP A 106 5.42 6.70 -7.14
N PHE A 107 4.42 5.91 -6.73
CA PHE A 107 3.79 6.05 -5.42
C PHE A 107 4.79 5.86 -4.26
N ALA A 108 5.65 4.83 -4.34
CA ALA A 108 6.66 4.57 -3.32
C ALA A 108 7.70 5.70 -3.23
N LYS A 109 8.10 6.29 -4.36
CA LYS A 109 8.94 7.51 -4.39
C LYS A 109 8.21 8.67 -3.72
N PHE A 110 6.96 8.93 -4.11
CA PHE A 110 6.11 10.00 -3.57
C PHE A 110 5.96 9.91 -2.04
N ILE A 111 5.55 8.75 -1.52
CA ILE A 111 5.29 8.61 -0.08
C ILE A 111 6.57 8.72 0.75
N SER A 112 7.71 8.25 0.23
CA SER A 112 9.01 8.40 0.90
C SER A 112 9.48 9.86 0.96
N ALA A 113 9.19 10.66 -0.09
CA ALA A 113 9.51 12.08 -0.11
C ALA A 113 8.67 12.86 0.91
N GLY A 114 7.38 12.50 1.03
CA GLY A 114 6.45 13.10 1.99
C GLY A 114 6.63 12.65 3.45
N TYR A 115 7.48 11.65 3.71
CA TYR A 115 7.81 11.20 5.07
C TYR A 115 8.83 12.09 5.79
N LYS A 116 9.65 12.82 5.02
CA LYS A 116 10.73 13.67 5.58
C LYS A 116 10.23 15.03 6.10
N GLN A 117 8.94 15.32 5.95
CA GLN A 117 8.26 16.55 6.38
C GLN A 117 7.37 16.27 7.58
#